data_AF-A0A2K2FWG7-F1
#
_entry.id   AF-A0A2K2FWG7-F1
#
_cell.length_a   1.000
_cell.length_b   1.000
_cell.length_c   1.000
_cell.angle_alpha   90.00
_cell.angle_beta   90.00
_cell.angle_gamma   90.00
#
_symmetry.space_group_name_H-M   'P 1'
#
loop_
_entity.id
_entity.type
_entity.pdbx_description
1 polymer ?
#
loop_
_entity_poly.entity_id
_entity_poly.type
_entity_poly.pdbx_seq_one_letter_code
_entity_poly.pdbx_strand_id
1 'polypeptide(L)' 'MDRDSKAIVRRLEAEGWEHVSTRGSHAKYRKGDRTLILPHPKKDLPIGTARSIAKMAGWL' A
#
# COMPACT_ATOMS: atom_id res chain seq x y z
N MET A 1 5.55 -3.71 12.63
CA MET A 1 5.26 -2.90 11.43
C MET A 1 5.91 -3.60 10.25
N ASP A 2 5.12 -4.34 9.47
CA ASP A 2 5.58 -4.98 8.24
C ASP A 2 6.13 -3.92 7.29
N ARG A 3 7.40 -4.06 6.92
CA ARG A 3 8.07 -3.21 5.92
C ARG A 3 8.03 -3.83 4.52
N ASP A 4 7.54 -5.07 4.44
CA ASP A 4 7.48 -5.81 3.19
C ASP A 4 6.27 -5.34 2.37
N SER A 5 6.54 -4.78 1.18
CA SER A 5 5.49 -4.32 0.29
C SER A 5 4.48 -5.42 -0.06
N LYS A 6 4.89 -6.71 -0.12
CA LYS A 6 3.95 -7.81 -0.42
C LYS A 6 2.97 -8.05 0.72
N ALA A 7 3.41 -7.93 1.98
CA ALA A 7 2.55 -8.09 3.14
C ALA A 7 1.49 -6.98 3.18
N ILE A 8 1.91 -5.74 2.90
CA ILE A 8 1.00 -4.59 2.83
C ILE A 8 0.00 -4.76 1.69
N VAL A 9 0.45 -5.15 0.48
CA VAL A 9 -0.43 -5.41 -0.66
C VAL A 9 -1.47 -6.47 -0.34
N ARG A 10 -1.06 -7.63 0.21
CA ARG A 10 -2.01 -8.68 0.61
C ARG A 10 -3.06 -8.20 1.59
N ARG A 11 -2.66 -7.37 2.56
CA ARG A 11 -3.58 -6.82 3.55
C ARG A 11 -4.54 -5.80 2.93
N LEU A 12 -4.04 -4.94 2.03
CA LEU A 12 -4.87 -4.00 1.27
C LEU A 12 -5.89 -4.76 0.39
N GLU A 13 -5.46 -5.79 -0.34
CA GLU A 13 -6.36 -6.62 -1.15
C GLU A 13 -7.42 -7.30 -0.29
N ALA A 14 -7.04 -7.86 0.88
CA ALA A 14 -7.98 -8.48 1.82
C ALA A 14 -8.99 -7.47 2.42
N GLU A 15 -8.62 -6.20 2.50
CA GLU A 15 -9.51 -5.12 2.93
C GLU A 15 -10.43 -4.59 1.82
N GLY A 16 -10.32 -5.12 0.60
CA GLY A 16 -11.08 -4.66 -0.55
C GLY A 16 -10.53 -3.39 -1.21
N TRP A 17 -9.21 -3.16 -1.12
CA TRP A 17 -8.56 -2.17 -1.96
C TRP A 17 -8.41 -2.70 -3.38
N GLU A 18 -8.93 -1.95 -4.35
CA GLU A 18 -8.85 -2.27 -5.77
C GLU A 18 -7.55 -1.73 -6.37
N HIS A 19 -6.85 -2.58 -7.12
CA HIS A 19 -5.68 -2.16 -7.88
C HIS A 19 -6.12 -1.37 -9.11
N VAL A 20 -5.75 -0.09 -9.20
CA VAL A 20 -6.09 0.78 -10.32
C VAL A 20 -5.07 0.68 -11.45
N SER A 21 -3.80 0.88 -11.13
CA SER A 21 -2.71 0.82 -12.12
C SER A 21 -1.36 0.67 -11.44
N THR A 22 -0.38 0.14 -12.15
CA THR A 22 1.02 0.15 -11.72
C THR A 22 1.85 0.85 -12.76
N ARG A 23 2.66 1.82 -12.36
CA ARG A 23 3.62 2.49 -13.23
C ARG A 23 5.02 2.35 -12.66
N GLY A 24 5.83 1.50 -13.29
CA GLY A 24 7.17 1.17 -12.81
C GLY A 24 7.11 0.59 -11.40
N SER A 25 7.76 1.26 -10.45
CA SER A 25 7.83 0.81 -9.06
C SER A 25 6.72 1.36 -8.15
N HIS A 26 5.63 1.91 -8.70
CA HIS A 26 4.52 2.46 -7.92
C HIS A 26 3.18 1.85 -8.35
N ALA A 27 2.56 1.11 -7.45
CA ALA A 27 1.22 0.54 -7.59
C ALA A 27 0.19 1.48 -6.93
N LYS A 28 -0.86 1.83 -7.66
CA LYS A 28 -1.97 2.66 -7.19
C LYS A 28 -3.14 1.75 -6.80
N TYR A 29 -3.58 1.87 -5.57
CA TYR A 29 -4.76 1.22 -5.03
C TYR A 29 -5.85 2.24 -4.71
N ARG A 30 -7.11 1.85 -4.84
CA ARG A 30 -8.27 2.68 -4.54
C ARG A 30 -9.27 1.90 -3.71
N LYS A 31 -9.85 2.54 -2.70
CA LYS A 31 -10.95 1.99 -1.90
C LYS A 31 -11.98 3.10 -1.72
N GLY A 32 -13.02 3.06 -2.55
CA GLY A 32 -14.03 4.12 -2.64
C GLY A 32 -13.42 5.47 -2.99
N ASP A 33 -13.48 6.41 -2.05
CA ASP A 33 -12.95 7.78 -2.21
C ASP A 33 -11.43 7.88 -1.90
N ARG A 34 -10.86 6.88 -1.22
CA ARG A 34 -9.44 6.90 -0.84
C ARG A 34 -8.57 6.30 -1.93
N THR A 35 -7.47 6.98 -2.26
CA THR A 35 -6.44 6.50 -3.18
C THR A 35 -5.11 6.39 -2.45
N LEU A 36 -4.44 5.25 -2.60
CA LEU A 36 -3.17 4.93 -1.95
C LEU A 36 -2.14 4.55 -3.01
N ILE A 37 -0.92 5.07 -2.88
CA ILE A 37 0.20 4.72 -3.77
C ILE A 37 1.22 3.96 -2.95
N LEU A 38 1.51 2.74 -3.39
CA LEU A 38 2.44 1.82 -2.75
C LEU A 38 3.65 1.60 -3.65
N PRO A 39 4.88 1.85 -3.18
CA PRO A 39 6.07 1.53 -3.94
C PRO A 39 6.32 0.01 -3.94
N HIS A 40 6.16 -0.65 -5.08
CA HIS A 40 6.39 -2.09 -5.28
C HIS A 40 7.11 -2.32 -6.60
N PRO A 41 8.11 -3.23 -6.69
CA PRO A 41 8.53 -4.21 -5.69
C PRO A 41 9.72 -3.74 -4.82
N LYS A 42 9.44 -3.24 -3.61
CA LYS A 42 10.48 -2.95 -2.59
C LYS A 42 10.27 -3.84 -1.37
N LYS A 43 11.33 -4.56 -0.98
CA LYS A 43 11.30 -5.48 0.17
C LYS A 43 11.37 -4.74 1.51
N ASP A 44 12.07 -3.60 1.55
CA ASP A 44 12.14 -2.74 2.72
C ASP A 44 11.60 -1.35 2.36
N LEU A 45 10.40 -1.06 2.82
CA LEU A 45 9.84 0.28 2.76
C LEU A 45 10.37 1.10 3.95
N PRO A 46 10.75 2.36 3.75
CA PRO A 46 11.08 3.26 4.85
C PRO A 46 9.94 3.28 5.87
N ILE A 47 10.28 3.31 7.17
CA ILE A 47 9.29 3.30 8.26
C ILE A 47 8.26 4.41 8.08
N GLY A 48 8.68 5.60 7.64
CA GLY A 48 7.78 6.72 7.34
C GLY A 48 6.78 6.39 6.24
N THR A 49 7.22 5.72 5.17
CA THR A 49 6.36 5.29 4.06
C THR A 49 5.36 4.21 4.52
N ALA A 50 5.83 3.18 5.23
CA ALA A 50 4.95 2.14 5.77
C ALA A 50 3.92 2.71 6.73
N ARG A 51 4.30 3.68 7.58
CA ARG A 51 3.40 4.35 8.52
C ARG A 51 2.38 5.26 7.83
N SER A 52 2.78 6.00 6.81
CA SER A 52 1.86 6.80 5.99
C SER A 52 0.86 5.93 5.24
N ILE A 53 1.31 4.79 4.71
CA ILE A 53 0.43 3.79 4.09
C ILE A 53 -0.56 3.23 5.12
N ALA A 54 -0.09 2.82 6.30
CA ALA A 54 -0.92 2.32 7.38
C ALA A 54 -1.98 3.36 7.81
N LYS A 55 -1.61 4.63 7.93
CA LYS A 55 -2.54 5.73 8.25
C LYS A 55 -3.59 5.95 7.15
N MET A 56 -3.19 5.92 5.88
CA MET A 56 -4.14 6.03 4.75
C MET A 56 -5.06 4.81 4.65
N ALA A 57 -4.52 3.62 4.94
CA ALA A 57 -5.25 2.37 5.00
C ALA A 57 -6.22 2.32 6.19
N GLY A 58 -5.99 3.11 7.25
CA GLY A 58 -6.78 3.10 8.48
C GLY A 58 -6.34 2.00 9.46
N TRP A 59 -5.09 1.54 9.39
CA TRP A 59 -4.50 0.60 10.34
C TRP A 59 -3.97 1.27 11.61
N LEU A 60 -4.02 2.60 11.66
CA LEU A 60 -3.48 3.47 12.70
C LEU A 60 -4.40 4.68 12.84
#